data_AF-A0A954HL05-F1
#
_entry.id   AF-A0A954HL05-F1
#
_cell.length_a   1.000
_cell.length_b   1.000
_cell.length_c   1.000
_cell.angle_alpha   90.00
_cell.angle_beta   90.00
_cell.angle_gamma   90.00
#
_symmetry.space_group_name_H-M   'P 1'
#
loop_
_entity.id
_entity.type
_entity.pdbx_description
1 polymer ?
#
loop_
_entity_poly.entity_id
_entity_poly.type
_entity_poly.pdbx_seq_one_letter_code
_entity_poly.pdbx_strand_id
1 'polypeptide(L)'
;MKSKFGFVLVAFLVAASVDVAVRVYEPEFSAQLAVSQFSDATGYQQTRLWTELRPYVDVGYLFVLVMGVCLYWKEIRRFFGEYLALFLLPAVFLMSGCRPYDVPEFQEVETSHTAFLVPLEGNTEEQSAFNSEECLRNKMVAAKRVQIPHKWVQTGRLPITGDWVPTVRLITVDRAPVTREWSADRNTGTSNNNQAIWVESQDSVGFSTGITCTARIPNEDSAIQFLFNYPHGSLERVMDLEVRGRIQKIMAREAAKEPMDTLRERKNEMLDAVEQDVIPFFEAREILVTTIGQFGGFTYENPDIQKAIDEVFAAQQDEEVAKAEAKAAEQRKLALQLRGEG
;
A
#
# COMPACT_ATOMS: atom_id res chain seq x y z
N MET A 1 36.87 -55.50 2.00
CA MET A 1 36.56 -54.36 1.10
C MET A 1 35.09 -53.93 1.15
N LYS A 2 34.10 -54.83 1.07
CA LYS A 2 32.67 -54.48 1.04
C LYS A 2 32.12 -53.67 2.24
N SER A 3 32.58 -53.93 3.48
CA SER A 3 32.05 -53.17 4.65
C SER A 3 32.58 -51.74 4.78
N LYS A 4 33.77 -51.46 4.20
CA LYS A 4 34.40 -50.13 4.27
C LYS A 4 33.78 -49.14 3.28
N PHE A 5 33.35 -49.62 2.12
CA PHE A 5 32.67 -48.80 1.11
C PHE A 5 31.25 -48.40 1.56
N GLY A 6 30.57 -49.29 2.29
CA GLY A 6 29.24 -49.01 2.85
C GLY A 6 29.24 -47.83 3.84
N PHE A 7 30.25 -47.72 4.71
CA PHE A 7 30.31 -46.65 5.71
C PHE A 7 30.48 -45.26 5.08
N VAL A 8 31.35 -45.13 4.07
CA VAL A 8 31.58 -43.85 3.37
C VAL A 8 30.36 -43.44 2.56
N LEU A 9 29.71 -44.40 1.88
CA LEU A 9 28.47 -44.15 1.15
C LEU A 9 27.35 -43.69 2.08
N VAL A 10 27.20 -44.33 3.24
CA VAL A 10 26.19 -43.95 4.24
C VAL A 10 26.49 -42.56 4.80
N ALA A 11 27.74 -42.24 5.13
CA ALA A 11 28.11 -40.90 5.61
C ALA A 11 27.82 -39.80 4.56
N PHE A 12 28.10 -40.08 3.28
CA PHE A 12 27.80 -39.14 2.20
C PHE A 12 26.29 -38.97 1.98
N LEU A 13 25.52 -40.07 2.01
CA LEU A 13 24.07 -40.02 1.88
C LEU A 13 23.41 -39.30 3.06
N VAL A 14 23.93 -39.46 4.28
CA VAL A 14 23.45 -38.73 5.47
C VAL A 14 23.79 -37.24 5.37
N ALA A 15 25.00 -36.89 4.93
CA ALA A 15 25.37 -35.48 4.73
C ALA A 15 24.51 -34.82 3.63
N ALA A 16 24.28 -35.52 2.52
CA ALA A 16 23.44 -35.04 1.43
C ALA A 16 21.96 -34.93 1.84
N SER A 17 21.44 -35.86 2.64
CA SER A 17 20.05 -35.79 3.12
C SER A 17 19.85 -34.67 4.14
N VAL A 18 20.83 -34.40 4.99
CA VAL A 18 20.82 -33.26 5.91
C VAL A 18 20.87 -31.94 5.13
N ASP A 19 21.73 -31.81 4.11
CA ASP A 19 21.79 -30.59 3.29
C ASP A 19 20.46 -30.32 2.56
N VAL A 20 19.86 -31.36 1.97
CA VAL A 20 18.56 -31.27 1.31
C VAL A 20 17.46 -30.89 2.30
N ALA A 21 17.40 -31.54 3.47
CA ALA A 21 16.38 -31.25 4.47
C ALA A 21 16.45 -29.79 4.93
N VAL A 22 17.64 -29.28 5.24
CA VAL A 22 17.76 -27.91 5.72
C VAL A 22 17.45 -26.90 4.60
N ARG A 23 17.83 -27.14 3.34
CA ARG A 23 17.43 -26.26 2.21
C ARG A 23 15.90 -26.17 2.04
N VAL A 24 15.17 -27.21 2.39
CA VAL A 24 13.70 -27.23 2.32
C VAL A 24 13.09 -26.40 3.45
N TYR A 25 13.65 -26.42 4.67
CA TYR A 25 13.11 -25.71 5.83
C TYR A 25 13.67 -24.29 6.06
N GLU A 26 14.79 -23.96 5.43
CA GLU A 26 15.45 -22.65 5.54
C GLU A 26 14.55 -21.45 5.17
N PRO A 27 13.72 -21.49 4.12
CA PRO A 27 12.84 -20.37 3.76
C PRO A 27 11.84 -20.05 4.88
N GLU A 28 11.20 -21.07 5.43
CA GLU A 28 10.20 -20.94 6.51
C GLU A 28 10.84 -20.38 7.78
N PHE A 29 12.02 -20.90 8.15
CA PHE A 29 12.75 -20.41 9.31
C PHE A 29 13.22 -18.97 9.13
N SER A 30 13.70 -18.60 7.93
CA SER A 30 14.12 -17.23 7.63
C SER A 30 12.97 -16.22 7.70
N ALA A 31 11.78 -16.62 7.25
CA ALA A 31 10.57 -15.81 7.31
C ALA A 31 10.08 -15.63 8.76
N GLN A 32 10.12 -16.69 9.58
CA GLN A 32 9.79 -16.60 11.01
C GLN A 32 10.78 -15.71 11.78
N LEU A 33 12.07 -15.81 11.46
CA LEU A 33 13.11 -14.97 12.05
C LEU A 33 12.96 -13.50 11.66
N ALA A 34 12.53 -13.23 10.43
CA ALA A 34 12.22 -11.88 9.98
C ALA A 34 11.16 -11.20 10.85
N VAL A 35 10.16 -11.96 11.31
CA VAL A 35 9.11 -11.47 12.21
C VAL A 35 9.63 -11.35 13.64
N SER A 36 10.51 -12.25 14.10
CA SER A 36 11.07 -12.22 15.45
C SER A 36 12.16 -11.18 15.69
N GLN A 37 12.62 -10.46 14.66
CA GLN A 37 13.62 -9.38 14.80
C GLN A 37 13.20 -8.28 15.80
N PHE A 38 11.89 -8.15 16.08
CA PHE A 38 11.34 -7.18 17.02
C PHE A 38 11.21 -7.70 18.46
N SER A 39 11.21 -9.02 18.67
CA SER A 39 11.11 -9.64 20.00
C SER A 39 12.45 -10.09 20.56
N ASP A 40 13.38 -10.53 19.72
CA ASP A 40 14.74 -10.93 20.11
C ASP A 40 15.77 -10.56 19.03
N ALA A 41 16.28 -9.34 19.11
CA ALA A 41 17.32 -8.83 18.22
C ALA A 41 18.62 -9.67 18.27
N THR A 42 18.93 -10.30 19.41
CA THR A 42 20.15 -11.09 19.59
C THR A 42 20.02 -12.45 18.89
N GLY A 43 18.87 -13.10 19.05
CA GLY A 43 18.52 -14.34 18.35
C GLY A 43 18.50 -14.16 16.84
N TYR A 44 17.94 -13.05 16.33
CA TYR A 44 17.95 -12.73 14.91
C TYR A 44 19.37 -12.63 14.33
N GLN A 45 20.25 -11.87 14.99
CA GLN A 45 21.64 -11.67 14.53
C GLN A 45 22.45 -12.97 14.58
N GLN A 46 22.32 -13.76 15.65
CA GLN A 46 23.00 -15.06 15.77
C GLN A 46 22.53 -16.04 14.70
N THR A 47 21.23 -16.02 14.39
CA THR A 47 20.67 -16.95 13.42
C THR A 47 21.02 -16.55 11.99
N ARG A 48 21.02 -15.24 11.67
CA ARG A 48 21.54 -14.72 10.39
C ARG A 48 23.01 -15.10 10.19
N LEU A 49 23.84 -14.91 11.21
CA LEU A 49 25.25 -15.32 11.19
C LEU A 49 25.38 -16.83 10.94
N TRP A 50 24.52 -17.66 11.56
CA TRP A 50 24.49 -19.09 11.28
C TRP A 50 24.14 -19.40 9.82
N THR A 51 23.13 -18.74 9.24
CA THR A 51 22.75 -18.93 7.82
C THR A 51 23.89 -18.55 6.88
N GLU A 52 24.60 -17.45 7.16
CA GLU A 52 25.75 -17.00 6.38
C GLU A 52 26.99 -17.89 6.55
N LEU A 53 27.25 -18.39 7.77
CA LEU A 53 28.42 -19.22 8.09
C LEU A 53 28.25 -20.69 7.72
N ARG A 54 27.01 -21.19 7.62
CA ARG A 54 26.67 -22.58 7.31
C ARG A 54 27.37 -23.16 6.06
N PRO A 55 27.37 -22.50 4.88
CA PRO A 55 28.06 -23.06 3.72
C PRO A 55 29.56 -23.29 3.97
N TYR A 56 30.19 -22.52 4.86
CA TYR A 56 31.60 -22.74 5.24
C TYR A 56 31.75 -23.92 6.21
N VAL A 57 30.79 -24.11 7.12
CA VAL A 57 30.75 -25.27 8.04
C VAL A 57 30.55 -26.58 7.27
N ASP A 58 29.63 -26.60 6.30
CA ASP A 58 29.34 -27.78 5.48
C ASP A 58 30.54 -28.20 4.63
N VAL A 59 31.24 -27.22 4.03
CA VAL A 59 32.51 -27.46 3.30
C VAL A 59 33.61 -27.94 4.25
N GLY A 60 33.67 -27.40 5.48
CA GLY A 60 34.59 -27.86 6.52
C GLY A 60 34.36 -29.32 6.92
N TYR A 61 33.10 -29.75 7.12
CA TYR A 61 32.77 -31.14 7.40
C TYR A 61 33.13 -32.07 6.25
N LEU A 62 32.84 -31.66 5.00
CA LEU A 62 33.20 -32.43 3.81
C LEU A 62 34.72 -32.59 3.71
N PHE A 63 35.48 -31.53 4.01
CA PHE A 63 36.94 -31.56 4.05
C PHE A 63 37.47 -32.55 5.10
N VAL A 64 36.93 -32.53 6.33
CA VAL A 64 37.32 -33.47 7.41
C VAL A 64 36.98 -34.91 7.03
N LEU A 65 35.83 -35.15 6.41
CA LEU A 65 35.43 -36.48 5.93
C LEU A 65 36.37 -37.00 4.84
N VAL A 66 36.68 -36.17 3.84
CA VAL A 66 37.61 -36.52 2.76
C VAL A 66 39.00 -36.78 3.32
N MET A 67 39.50 -35.92 4.21
CA MET A 67 40.77 -36.13 4.92
C MET A 67 40.77 -37.45 5.70
N GLY A 68 39.70 -37.74 6.44
CA GLY A 68 39.55 -38.98 7.21
C GLY A 68 39.59 -40.23 6.31
N VAL A 69 38.89 -40.20 5.17
CA VAL A 69 38.89 -41.29 4.19
C VAL A 69 40.28 -41.47 3.57
N CYS A 70 40.94 -40.38 3.18
CA CYS A 70 42.28 -40.40 2.59
C CYS A 70 43.36 -40.89 3.59
N LEU A 71 43.24 -40.57 4.88
CA LEU A 71 44.14 -41.06 5.92
C LEU A 71 43.91 -42.53 6.29
N TYR A 72 42.65 -42.99 6.21
CA TYR A 72 42.25 -44.35 6.57
C TYR A 72 42.52 -45.38 5.46
N TRP A 73 42.51 -44.97 4.18
CA TRP A 73 42.75 -45.87 3.05
C TRP A 73 44.23 -45.87 2.62
N LYS A 74 44.93 -46.99 2.87
CA LYS A 74 46.39 -47.12 2.74
C LYS A 74 46.90 -46.87 1.31
N GLU A 75 46.10 -47.25 0.31
CA GLU A 75 46.38 -47.09 -1.12
C GLU A 75 46.27 -45.63 -1.57
N ILE A 76 45.28 -44.89 -1.06
CA ILE A 76 45.08 -43.46 -1.35
C ILE A 76 46.14 -42.62 -0.62
N ARG A 77 46.44 -42.96 0.64
CA ARG A 77 47.49 -42.33 1.44
C ARG A 77 48.88 -42.40 0.76
N ARG A 78 49.16 -43.48 0.04
CA ARG A 78 50.40 -43.66 -0.71
C ARG A 78 50.49 -42.75 -1.95
N PHE A 79 49.35 -42.43 -2.57
CA PHE A 79 49.28 -41.62 -3.78
C PHE A 79 49.20 -40.12 -3.48
N PHE A 80 48.41 -39.74 -2.48
CA PHE A 80 48.16 -38.33 -2.16
C PHE A 80 49.02 -37.79 -1.01
N GLY A 81 49.59 -38.65 -0.16
CA GLY A 81 50.68 -38.33 0.79
C GLY A 81 50.65 -36.96 1.46
N GLU A 82 51.83 -36.40 1.73
CA GLU A 82 52.03 -35.07 2.35
C GLU A 82 51.43 -33.90 1.54
N TYR A 83 51.01 -34.15 0.29
CA TYR A 83 50.49 -33.14 -0.63
C TYR A 83 48.95 -33.05 -0.66
N LEU A 84 48.24 -33.96 0.00
CA LEU A 84 46.78 -33.99 0.07
C LEU A 84 46.21 -32.68 0.67
N ALA A 85 46.82 -32.20 1.75
CA ALA A 85 46.45 -30.93 2.37
C ALA A 85 46.71 -29.74 1.43
N LEU A 86 47.75 -29.82 0.60
CA LEU A 86 48.15 -28.76 -0.33
C LEU A 86 47.22 -28.64 -1.55
N PHE A 87 46.57 -29.74 -1.94
CA PHE A 87 45.58 -29.77 -3.05
C PHE A 87 44.14 -29.53 -2.60
N LEU A 88 43.75 -29.97 -1.40
CA LEU A 88 42.37 -29.80 -0.91
C LEU A 88 42.10 -28.37 -0.42
N LEU A 89 43.09 -27.67 0.15
CA LEU A 89 42.92 -26.29 0.62
C LEU A 89 42.51 -25.31 -0.50
N PRO A 90 43.20 -25.27 -1.67
CA PRO A 90 42.80 -24.41 -2.78
C PRO A 90 41.45 -24.80 -3.39
N ALA A 91 41.13 -26.09 -3.45
CA ALA A 91 39.85 -26.58 -3.99
C ALA A 91 38.66 -26.15 -3.10
N VAL A 92 38.84 -26.10 -1.78
CA VAL A 92 37.86 -25.56 -0.84
C VAL A 92 37.63 -24.06 -1.08
N PHE A 93 38.70 -23.28 -1.27
CA PHE A 93 38.61 -21.85 -1.56
C PHE A 93 37.98 -21.53 -2.94
N LEU A 94 38.20 -22.39 -3.94
CA LEU A 94 37.63 -22.23 -5.29
C LEU A 94 36.14 -22.59 -5.35
N MET A 95 35.68 -23.51 -4.50
CA MET A 95 34.26 -23.89 -4.40
C MET A 95 33.46 -22.97 -3.47
N SER A 96 34.12 -22.26 -2.55
CA SER A 96 33.54 -21.13 -1.81
C SER A 96 33.59 -19.86 -2.66
N GLY A 97 32.96 -19.88 -3.83
CA GLY A 97 32.83 -18.69 -4.66
C GLY A 97 32.11 -17.59 -3.87
N CYS A 98 32.73 -16.42 -3.76
CA CYS A 98 32.15 -15.27 -3.07
C CYS A 98 30.86 -14.85 -3.79
N ARG A 99 29.71 -15.09 -3.14
CA ARG A 99 28.44 -14.50 -3.57
C ARG A 99 28.55 -12.98 -3.47
N PRO A 100 27.84 -12.21 -4.32
CA PRO A 100 27.68 -10.78 -4.14
C PRO A 100 27.24 -10.47 -2.71
N TYR A 101 27.77 -9.41 -2.13
CA TYR A 101 27.40 -8.98 -0.78
C TYR A 101 25.91 -8.62 -0.70
N ASP A 102 25.22 -9.14 0.31
CA ASP A 102 23.84 -8.81 0.61
C ASP A 102 23.77 -7.42 1.27
N VAL A 103 23.31 -6.42 0.52
CA VAL A 103 23.19 -5.05 1.02
C VAL A 103 21.94 -4.96 1.89
N PRO A 104 22.07 -4.60 3.19
CA PRO A 104 20.90 -4.55 4.07
C PRO A 104 19.93 -3.47 3.62
N GLU A 105 18.69 -3.87 3.32
CA GLU A 105 17.59 -2.97 2.99
C GLU A 105 16.81 -2.62 4.26
N PHE A 106 16.71 -1.33 4.54
CA PHE A 106 15.91 -0.80 5.63
C PHE A 106 14.77 0.02 5.06
N GLN A 107 13.55 -0.27 5.48
CA GLN A 107 12.38 0.52 5.16
C GLN A 107 11.87 1.20 6.44
N GLU A 108 11.60 2.50 6.34
CA GLU A 108 11.10 3.29 7.45
C GLU A 108 9.57 3.33 7.44
N VAL A 109 8.98 3.22 8.62
CA VAL A 109 7.52 3.33 8.82
C VAL A 109 7.27 4.69 9.45
N GLU A 110 6.52 5.54 8.75
CA GLU A 110 6.15 6.85 9.27
C GLU A 110 5.14 6.73 10.42
N THR A 111 5.02 7.78 11.23
CA THR A 111 4.13 7.79 12.41
C THR A 111 2.64 7.73 12.07
N SER A 112 2.24 8.22 10.88
CA SER A 112 0.86 8.14 10.37
C SER A 112 0.53 6.77 9.77
N HIS A 113 1.53 5.92 9.53
CA HIS A 113 1.36 4.63 8.88
C HIS A 113 1.23 3.51 9.91
N THR A 114 0.46 2.48 9.54
CA THR A 114 0.47 1.18 10.22
C THR A 114 1.10 0.16 9.28
N ALA A 115 2.10 -0.56 9.76
CA ALA A 115 2.88 -1.49 8.95
C ALA A 115 2.61 -2.95 9.31
N PHE A 116 2.60 -3.79 8.29
CA PHE A 116 2.39 -5.23 8.38
C PHE A 116 3.53 -5.96 7.67
N LEU A 117 4.19 -6.87 8.38
CA LEU A 117 5.27 -7.69 7.82
C LEU A 117 4.72 -9.03 7.36
N VAL A 118 4.62 -9.19 6.05
CA VAL A 118 4.01 -10.34 5.39
C VAL A 118 5.10 -11.24 4.82
N PRO A 119 5.26 -12.49 5.29
CA PRO A 119 6.17 -13.43 4.66
C PRO A 119 5.71 -13.77 3.23
N LEU A 120 6.64 -13.71 2.28
CA LEU A 120 6.39 -14.02 0.86
C LEU A 120 6.46 -15.52 0.57
N GLU A 121 7.04 -16.29 1.50
CA GLU A 121 7.30 -17.72 1.39
C GLU A 121 7.00 -18.40 2.73
N GLY A 122 6.44 -19.62 2.68
CA GLY A 122 6.03 -20.38 3.88
C GLY A 122 5.01 -21.47 3.54
N ASN A 123 4.55 -22.21 4.55
CA ASN A 123 3.58 -23.29 4.38
C ASN A 123 2.25 -22.76 3.79
N THR A 124 1.89 -23.21 2.60
CA THR A 124 0.65 -22.83 1.89
C THR A 124 -0.62 -23.35 2.58
N GLU A 125 -0.51 -24.24 3.57
CA GLU A 125 -1.65 -24.70 4.37
C GLU A 125 -2.25 -23.58 5.25
N GLU A 126 -1.46 -22.56 5.62
CA GLU A 126 -1.91 -21.38 6.37
C GLU A 126 -2.28 -20.18 5.46
N GLN A 127 -2.20 -20.31 4.13
CA GLN A 127 -2.56 -19.22 3.20
C GLN A 127 -4.03 -18.83 3.29
N SER A 128 -4.92 -19.75 3.69
CA SER A 128 -6.34 -19.43 3.93
C SER A 128 -6.54 -18.56 5.18
N ALA A 129 -5.64 -18.65 6.17
CA ALA A 129 -5.63 -17.83 7.37
C ALA A 129 -4.91 -16.48 7.17
N PHE A 130 -4.19 -16.29 6.07
CA PHE A 130 -3.56 -15.01 5.74
C PHE A 130 -4.55 -13.86 5.58
N ASN A 131 -5.81 -14.20 5.32
CA ASN A 131 -6.93 -13.29 5.21
C ASN A 131 -7.75 -13.22 6.51
N SER A 132 -7.26 -13.65 7.67
CA SER A 132 -7.95 -13.41 8.94
C SER A 132 -7.43 -12.15 9.61
N GLU A 133 -8.32 -11.39 10.25
CA GLU A 133 -7.94 -10.19 11.02
C GLU A 133 -6.91 -10.51 12.11
N GLU A 134 -7.02 -11.68 12.74
CA GLU A 134 -6.07 -12.15 13.77
C GLU A 134 -4.67 -12.38 13.20
N CYS A 135 -4.57 -12.91 11.97
CA CYS A 135 -3.28 -13.13 11.32
C CYS A 135 -2.59 -11.79 11.00
N LEU A 136 -3.35 -10.79 10.52
CA LEU A 136 -2.83 -9.45 10.25
C LEU A 136 -2.43 -8.72 11.55
N ARG A 137 -3.20 -8.88 12.62
CA ARG A 137 -2.88 -8.35 13.95
C ARG A 137 -1.52 -8.87 14.46
N ASN A 138 -1.26 -10.17 14.30
CA ASN A 138 0.01 -10.78 14.71
C ASN A 138 1.20 -10.35 13.84
N LYS A 139 0.96 -9.85 12.63
CA LYS A 139 1.98 -9.37 11.68
C LYS A 139 2.21 -7.86 11.75
N MET A 140 1.51 -7.16 12.65
CA MET A 140 1.65 -5.73 12.82
C MET A 140 3.01 -5.38 13.43
N VAL A 141 3.65 -4.33 12.92
CA VAL A 141 4.97 -3.88 13.35
C VAL A 141 4.88 -2.47 13.91
N ALA A 142 5.29 -2.30 15.18
CA ALA A 142 5.31 -1.01 15.87
C ALA A 142 6.62 -0.21 15.69
N ALA A 143 7.54 -0.68 14.84
CA ALA A 143 8.89 -0.15 14.71
C ALA A 143 9.04 0.86 13.56
N LYS A 144 9.82 1.94 13.78
CA LYS A 144 10.08 3.01 12.81
C LYS A 144 11.03 2.62 11.67
N ARG A 145 11.85 1.58 11.84
CA ARG A 145 12.77 1.07 10.82
C ARG A 145 12.74 -0.45 10.84
N VAL A 146 12.41 -1.05 9.71
CA VAL A 146 12.30 -2.49 9.52
C VAL A 146 13.40 -2.94 8.56
N GLN A 147 14.15 -3.97 8.94
CA GLN A 147 15.08 -4.60 8.01
C GLN A 147 14.33 -5.65 7.20
N ILE A 148 14.47 -5.60 5.87
CA ILE A 148 13.96 -6.64 4.98
C ILE A 148 15.06 -7.68 4.78
N PRO A 149 14.91 -8.91 5.30
CA PRO A 149 15.82 -9.99 4.98
C PRO A 149 15.67 -10.45 3.54
N HIS A 150 16.81 -10.75 2.92
CA HIS A 150 16.88 -11.38 1.61
C HIS A 150 17.42 -12.80 1.72
N LYS A 151 17.11 -13.63 0.73
CA LYS A 151 17.71 -14.93 0.53
C LYS A 151 18.38 -15.00 -0.83
N TRP A 152 19.41 -15.82 -0.93
CA TRP A 152 20.08 -16.08 -2.20
C TRP A 152 19.25 -17.04 -3.05
N VAL A 153 18.83 -16.60 -4.23
CA VAL A 153 18.16 -17.45 -5.22
C VAL A 153 19.11 -17.67 -6.39
N GLN A 154 19.53 -18.91 -6.59
CA GLN A 154 20.38 -19.27 -7.72
C GLN A 154 19.57 -19.23 -9.02
N THR A 155 19.86 -18.27 -9.90
CA THR A 155 19.19 -18.09 -11.20
C THR A 155 19.97 -18.74 -12.35
N GLY A 156 21.27 -18.99 -12.17
CA GLY A 156 22.16 -19.59 -13.17
C GLY A 156 22.66 -21.00 -12.84
N ARG A 157 23.46 -21.58 -13.75
CA ARG A 157 24.03 -22.94 -13.56
C ARG A 157 25.12 -23.00 -12.51
N LEU A 158 25.81 -21.89 -12.23
CA LEU A 158 26.87 -21.82 -11.24
C LEU A 158 26.29 -21.41 -9.88
N PRO A 159 26.78 -21.94 -8.75
CA PRO A 159 26.30 -21.58 -7.40
C PRO A 159 26.45 -20.08 -7.06
N ILE A 160 27.33 -19.38 -7.78
CA ILE A 160 27.62 -17.94 -7.64
C ILE A 160 26.75 -17.05 -8.53
N THR A 161 25.99 -17.62 -9.46
CA THR A 161 25.11 -16.88 -10.37
C THR A 161 23.68 -16.92 -9.84
N GLY A 162 23.25 -15.82 -9.23
CA GLY A 162 21.98 -15.68 -8.53
C GLY A 162 21.74 -14.24 -8.10
N ASP A 163 20.60 -14.02 -7.46
CA ASP A 163 20.16 -12.71 -6.97
C ASP A 163 19.63 -12.81 -5.53
N TRP A 164 19.78 -11.74 -4.76
CA TRP A 164 19.20 -11.60 -3.44
C TRP A 164 17.73 -11.17 -3.57
N VAL A 165 16.81 -12.01 -3.10
CA VAL A 165 15.37 -11.80 -3.20
C VAL A 165 14.77 -11.63 -1.81
N PRO A 166 13.88 -10.66 -1.57
CA PRO A 166 13.29 -10.43 -0.24
C PRO A 166 12.43 -11.63 0.19
N THR A 167 12.54 -12.04 1.45
CA THR A 167 11.73 -13.14 2.02
C THR A 167 10.41 -12.64 2.64
N VAL A 168 10.32 -11.35 2.89
CA VAL A 168 9.15 -10.67 3.47
C VAL A 168 8.81 -9.41 2.68
N ARG A 169 7.55 -9.01 2.75
CA ARG A 169 7.03 -7.74 2.21
C ARG A 169 6.50 -6.89 3.35
N LEU A 170 6.93 -5.64 3.39
CA LEU A 170 6.33 -4.63 4.25
C LEU A 170 5.13 -4.03 3.51
N ILE A 171 3.95 -4.09 4.12
CA ILE A 171 2.74 -3.42 3.64
C ILE A 171 2.43 -2.29 4.62
N THR A 172 2.32 -1.07 4.12
CA THR A 172 2.00 0.11 4.92
C THR A 172 0.64 0.65 4.55
N VAL A 173 -0.17 0.95 5.57
CA VAL A 173 -1.47 1.60 5.44
C VAL A 173 -1.36 3.00 6.02
N ASP A 174 -1.60 4.02 5.20
CA ASP A 174 -1.64 5.41 5.66
C ASP A 174 -2.95 5.71 6.38
N ARG A 175 -2.86 6.26 7.59
CA ARG A 175 -4.01 6.67 8.42
C ARG A 175 -4.20 8.18 8.46
N ALA A 176 -3.36 8.95 7.77
CA ALA A 176 -3.52 10.39 7.64
C ALA A 176 -4.88 10.72 6.99
N PRO A 177 -5.49 11.86 7.35
CA PRO A 177 -6.70 12.32 6.69
C PRO A 177 -6.40 12.64 5.22
N VAL A 178 -7.21 12.07 4.35
CA VAL A 178 -7.18 12.30 2.91
C VAL A 178 -8.40 13.11 2.53
N THR A 179 -8.17 14.25 1.89
CA THR A 179 -9.22 15.08 1.31
C THR A 179 -9.24 14.87 -0.20
N ARG A 180 -10.40 14.51 -0.74
CA ARG A 180 -10.65 14.38 -2.18
C ARG A 180 -11.68 15.42 -2.60
N GLU A 181 -11.42 16.05 -3.72
CA GLU A 181 -12.25 17.06 -4.34
C GLU A 181 -12.55 16.61 -5.77
N TRP A 182 -13.83 16.38 -6.04
CA TRP A 182 -14.33 15.92 -7.33
C TRP A 182 -15.06 17.05 -8.04
N SER A 183 -14.42 17.64 -9.04
CA SER A 183 -14.88 18.80 -9.81
C SER A 183 -15.00 18.48 -11.31
N ALA A 184 -15.67 19.36 -12.06
CA ALA A 184 -15.77 19.25 -13.52
C ALA A 184 -14.61 19.94 -14.25
N ASP A 185 -14.01 20.96 -13.62
CA ASP A 185 -12.94 21.76 -14.18
C ASP A 185 -11.59 21.06 -14.02
N ARG A 186 -10.73 21.17 -15.06
CA ARG A 186 -9.38 20.59 -15.09
C ARG A 186 -8.41 21.31 -14.16
N ASN A 187 -8.71 22.55 -13.76
CA ASN A 187 -7.85 23.39 -12.93
C ASN A 187 -8.25 23.39 -11.44
N THR A 188 -9.34 22.72 -11.09
CA THR A 188 -9.81 22.57 -9.70
C THR A 188 -10.00 21.09 -9.40
N GLY A 189 -10.12 20.70 -8.14
CA GLY A 189 -10.22 19.28 -7.76
C GLY A 189 -8.88 18.58 -7.54
N THR A 190 -8.96 17.29 -7.15
CA THR A 190 -7.78 16.45 -6.89
C THR A 190 -7.24 15.74 -8.14
N SER A 191 -7.89 15.92 -9.29
CA SER A 191 -7.50 15.33 -10.56
C SER A 191 -7.81 16.27 -11.71
N ASN A 192 -7.02 16.19 -12.79
CA ASN A 192 -7.25 16.98 -14.01
C ASN A 192 -8.39 16.42 -14.89
N ASN A 193 -9.04 15.34 -14.43
CA ASN A 193 -10.16 14.70 -15.13
C ASN A 193 -11.48 15.23 -14.58
N ASN A 194 -12.52 15.31 -15.42
CA ASN A 194 -13.87 15.61 -14.97
C ASN A 194 -14.35 14.47 -14.06
N GLN A 195 -14.43 14.76 -12.76
CA GLN A 195 -14.86 13.86 -11.71
C GLN A 195 -16.13 14.36 -11.01
N ALA A 196 -16.74 15.45 -11.48
CA ALA A 196 -17.98 15.97 -10.90
C ALA A 196 -19.07 14.90 -10.78
N ILE A 197 -19.99 15.14 -9.86
CA ILE A 197 -21.12 14.25 -9.64
C ILE A 197 -22.22 14.66 -10.61
N TRP A 198 -22.40 13.87 -11.67
CA TRP A 198 -23.44 14.07 -12.68
C TRP A 198 -24.73 13.35 -12.28
N VAL A 199 -25.83 14.08 -12.23
CA VAL A 199 -27.16 13.60 -11.86
C VAL A 199 -28.24 14.28 -12.71
N GLU A 200 -29.45 13.72 -12.69
CA GLU A 200 -30.61 14.23 -13.44
C GLU A 200 -31.74 14.54 -12.46
N SER A 201 -32.42 15.67 -12.67
CA SER A 201 -33.62 16.06 -11.92
C SER A 201 -34.88 15.32 -12.41
N GLN A 202 -36.00 15.47 -11.68
CA GLN A 202 -37.28 14.86 -12.07
C GLN A 202 -37.78 15.30 -13.47
N ASP A 203 -37.50 16.54 -13.85
CA ASP A 203 -37.88 17.16 -15.13
C ASP A 203 -36.84 16.91 -16.25
N SER A 204 -35.97 15.91 -16.07
CA SER A 204 -34.95 15.49 -17.04
C SER A 204 -33.91 16.56 -17.39
N VAL A 205 -33.53 17.37 -16.41
CA VAL A 205 -32.42 18.31 -16.56
C VAL A 205 -31.16 17.70 -15.94
N GLY A 206 -30.18 17.40 -16.80
CA GLY A 206 -28.86 16.93 -16.38
C GLY A 206 -28.00 18.07 -15.81
N PHE A 207 -27.42 17.84 -14.65
CA PHE A 207 -26.52 18.79 -14.00
C PHE A 207 -25.41 18.09 -13.22
N SER A 208 -24.37 18.85 -12.90
CA SER A 208 -23.28 18.42 -12.05
C SER A 208 -22.98 19.40 -10.93
N THR A 209 -22.34 18.87 -9.88
CA THR A 209 -21.84 19.69 -8.77
C THR A 209 -20.51 19.15 -8.24
N GLY A 210 -19.74 20.05 -7.65
CA GLY A 210 -18.47 19.72 -7.00
C GLY A 210 -18.69 19.19 -5.59
N ILE A 211 -18.04 18.08 -5.25
CA ILE A 211 -18.09 17.51 -3.91
C ILE A 211 -16.67 17.35 -3.35
N THR A 212 -16.48 17.84 -2.13
CA THR A 212 -15.29 17.59 -1.32
C THR A 212 -15.63 16.58 -0.23
N CYS A 213 -14.72 15.64 0.03
CA CYS A 213 -14.89 14.62 1.04
C CYS A 213 -13.55 14.41 1.75
N THR A 214 -13.57 14.37 3.07
CA THR A 214 -12.39 14.04 3.88
C THR A 214 -12.64 12.76 4.67
N ALA A 215 -11.79 11.77 4.45
CA ALA A 215 -11.85 10.49 5.16
C ALA A 215 -10.50 10.14 5.78
N ARG A 216 -10.52 9.29 6.81
CA ARG A 216 -9.32 8.74 7.44
C ARG A 216 -9.57 7.35 7.99
N ILE A 217 -8.49 6.62 8.21
CA ILE A 217 -8.52 5.39 9.01
C ILE A 217 -8.26 5.82 10.47
N PRO A 218 -9.19 5.58 11.41
CA PRO A 218 -9.09 6.18 12.74
C PRO A 218 -7.99 5.51 13.58
N ASN A 219 -7.97 4.17 13.61
CA ASN A 219 -7.16 3.39 14.57
C ASN A 219 -6.30 2.33 13.86
N GLU A 220 -5.42 1.66 14.59
CA GLU A 220 -4.60 0.54 14.08
C GLU A 220 -5.45 -0.69 13.75
N ASP A 221 -6.46 -0.98 14.58
CA ASP A 221 -7.43 -2.06 14.32
C ASP A 221 -8.21 -1.83 13.01
N SER A 222 -8.61 -0.58 12.77
CA SER A 222 -9.26 -0.14 11.55
C SER A 222 -8.37 -0.35 10.31
N ALA A 223 -7.05 -0.18 10.46
CA ALA A 223 -6.10 -0.42 9.37
C ALA A 223 -6.02 -1.91 9.00
N ILE A 224 -6.21 -2.82 9.96
CA ILE A 224 -6.29 -4.26 9.70
C ILE A 224 -7.52 -4.58 8.85
N GLN A 225 -8.69 -4.09 9.26
CA GLN A 225 -9.93 -4.31 8.51
C GLN A 225 -9.88 -3.64 7.13
N PHE A 226 -9.30 -2.45 7.04
CA PHE A 226 -9.07 -1.77 5.78
C PHE A 226 -8.20 -2.62 4.85
N LEU A 227 -7.07 -3.14 5.33
CA LEU A 227 -6.19 -3.98 4.51
C LEU A 227 -6.86 -5.30 4.10
N PHE A 228 -7.68 -5.88 4.99
CA PHE A 228 -8.44 -7.09 4.70
C PHE A 228 -9.48 -6.85 3.59
N ASN A 229 -10.23 -5.75 3.65
CA ASN A 229 -11.24 -5.39 2.65
C ASN A 229 -10.62 -4.84 1.35
N TYR A 230 -9.46 -4.19 1.45
CA TYR A 230 -8.80 -3.46 0.37
C TYR A 230 -7.29 -3.80 0.27
N PRO A 231 -6.91 -5.05 -0.07
CA PRO A 231 -5.53 -5.54 -0.01
C PRO A 231 -4.50 -4.81 -0.89
N HIS A 232 -4.98 -4.05 -1.89
CA HIS A 232 -4.15 -3.26 -2.79
C HIS A 232 -4.67 -1.82 -2.96
N GLY A 233 -5.58 -1.39 -2.09
CA GLY A 233 -6.21 -0.07 -2.17
C GLY A 233 -5.50 0.95 -1.29
N SER A 234 -5.20 2.14 -1.83
CA SER A 234 -5.00 3.33 -1.00
C SER A 234 -6.36 3.87 -0.57
N LEU A 235 -6.40 4.62 0.53
CA LEU A 235 -7.62 5.31 0.96
C LEU A 235 -8.16 6.23 -0.15
N GLU A 236 -7.29 6.93 -0.86
CA GLU A 236 -7.65 7.75 -2.04
C GLU A 236 -8.41 6.95 -3.10
N ARG A 237 -7.95 5.74 -3.41
CA ARG A 237 -8.59 4.88 -4.39
C ARG A 237 -9.97 4.42 -3.92
N VAL A 238 -10.11 4.07 -2.64
CA VAL A 238 -11.40 3.70 -2.06
C VAL A 238 -12.37 4.89 -2.08
N MET A 239 -11.88 6.09 -1.79
CA MET A 239 -12.67 7.32 -1.89
C MET A 239 -13.14 7.57 -3.32
N ASP A 240 -12.27 7.48 -4.31
CA ASP A 240 -12.60 7.77 -5.71
C ASP A 240 -13.53 6.72 -6.35
N LEU A 241 -13.43 5.45 -5.94
CA LEU A 241 -14.22 4.35 -6.52
C LEU A 241 -15.51 4.06 -5.77
N GLU A 242 -15.47 3.99 -4.44
CA GLU A 242 -16.60 3.56 -3.62
C GLU A 242 -17.34 4.73 -2.98
N VAL A 243 -16.62 5.64 -2.32
CA VAL A 243 -17.25 6.78 -1.62
C VAL A 243 -17.92 7.69 -2.64
N ARG A 244 -17.20 8.09 -3.69
CA ARG A 244 -17.73 8.90 -4.80
C ARG A 244 -18.92 8.24 -5.47
N GLY A 245 -18.82 6.95 -5.78
CA GLY A 245 -19.89 6.19 -6.43
C GLY A 245 -21.15 6.12 -5.58
N ARG A 246 -21.00 5.98 -4.26
CA ARG A 246 -22.12 5.99 -3.32
C ARG A 246 -22.75 7.37 -3.18
N ILE A 247 -21.95 8.42 -3.09
CA ILE A 247 -22.43 9.81 -3.09
C ILE A 247 -23.27 10.06 -4.34
N GLN A 248 -22.73 9.74 -5.52
CA GLN A 248 -23.46 9.90 -6.79
C GLN A 248 -24.79 9.14 -6.80
N LYS A 249 -24.83 7.92 -6.28
CA LYS A 249 -26.05 7.11 -6.19
C LYS A 249 -27.13 7.78 -5.32
N ILE A 250 -26.75 8.33 -4.16
CA ILE A 250 -27.70 8.98 -3.26
C ILE A 250 -28.15 10.33 -3.84
N MET A 251 -27.22 11.14 -4.36
CA MET A 251 -27.57 12.40 -5.02
C MET A 251 -28.50 12.18 -6.22
N ALA A 252 -28.26 11.17 -7.06
CA ALA A 252 -29.14 10.86 -8.18
C ALA A 252 -30.54 10.47 -7.72
N ARG A 253 -30.65 9.72 -6.61
CA ARG A 253 -31.95 9.33 -6.04
C ARG A 253 -32.72 10.54 -5.53
N GLU A 254 -32.04 11.46 -4.84
CA GLU A 254 -32.69 12.66 -4.31
C GLU A 254 -33.04 13.66 -5.42
N ALA A 255 -32.15 13.85 -6.39
CA ALA A 255 -32.39 14.72 -7.55
C ALA A 255 -33.61 14.26 -8.38
N ALA A 256 -33.80 12.96 -8.56
CA ALA A 256 -34.92 12.41 -9.32
C ALA A 256 -36.32 12.65 -8.67
N LYS A 257 -36.39 13.11 -7.42
CA LYS A 257 -37.66 13.32 -6.71
C LYS A 257 -38.29 14.68 -6.99
N GLU A 258 -37.48 15.68 -7.33
CA GLU A 258 -37.88 17.08 -7.39
C GLU A 258 -37.45 17.71 -8.73
N PRO A 259 -38.19 18.71 -9.24
CA PRO A 259 -37.78 19.47 -10.41
C PRO A 259 -36.57 20.36 -10.09
N MET A 260 -35.83 20.76 -11.13
CA MET A 260 -34.60 21.54 -11.01
C MET A 260 -34.73 22.80 -10.14
N ASP A 261 -35.81 23.57 -10.29
CA ASP A 261 -36.00 24.82 -9.55
C ASP A 261 -36.06 24.58 -8.03
N THR A 262 -36.79 23.55 -7.60
CA THR A 262 -36.87 23.15 -6.18
C THR A 262 -35.53 22.64 -5.66
N LEU A 263 -34.78 21.90 -6.48
CA LEU A 263 -33.46 21.36 -6.10
C LEU A 263 -32.44 22.46 -5.81
N ARG A 264 -32.53 23.61 -6.51
CA ARG A 264 -31.64 24.75 -6.27
C ARG A 264 -31.85 25.35 -4.87
N GLU A 265 -33.09 25.36 -4.39
CA GLU A 265 -33.45 25.85 -3.06
C GLU A 265 -33.09 24.85 -1.96
N ARG A 266 -33.18 23.54 -2.26
CA ARG A 266 -33.00 22.43 -1.29
C ARG A 266 -31.68 21.67 -1.42
N LYS A 267 -30.65 22.28 -2.00
CA LYS A 267 -29.33 21.65 -2.17
C LYS A 267 -28.72 21.07 -0.89
N ASN A 268 -28.97 21.70 0.26
CA ASN A 268 -28.47 21.23 1.55
C ASN A 268 -29.17 19.93 1.97
N GLU A 269 -30.47 19.78 1.72
CA GLU A 269 -31.22 18.55 2.07
C GLU A 269 -30.69 17.34 1.29
N MET A 270 -30.26 17.55 0.04
CA MET A 270 -29.60 16.51 -0.75
C MET A 270 -28.26 16.08 -0.12
N LEU A 271 -27.47 17.04 0.37
CA LEU A 271 -26.21 16.76 1.05
C LEU A 271 -26.45 16.06 2.40
N ASP A 272 -27.46 16.48 3.15
CA ASP A 272 -27.85 15.84 4.42
C ASP A 272 -28.21 14.36 4.22
N ALA A 273 -28.95 14.05 3.15
CA ALA A 273 -29.27 12.66 2.78
C ALA A 273 -28.03 11.85 2.40
N VAL A 274 -27.04 12.48 1.73
CA VAL A 274 -25.75 11.87 1.43
C VAL A 274 -24.98 11.57 2.72
N GLU A 275 -24.87 12.53 3.64
CA GLU A 275 -24.17 12.34 4.91
C GLU A 275 -24.81 11.21 5.74
N GLN A 276 -26.15 11.20 5.82
CA GLN A 276 -26.90 10.20 6.59
C GLN A 276 -26.71 8.76 6.10
N ASP A 277 -26.42 8.56 4.80
CA ASP A 277 -26.19 7.22 4.23
C ASP A 277 -24.70 6.86 4.12
N VAL A 278 -23.86 7.81 3.69
CA VAL A 278 -22.44 7.55 3.39
C VAL A 278 -21.64 7.39 4.67
N ILE A 279 -21.83 8.26 5.67
CA ILE A 279 -21.02 8.23 6.91
C ILE A 279 -21.21 6.88 7.64
N PRO A 280 -22.44 6.43 7.97
CA PRO A 280 -22.61 5.17 8.70
C PRO A 280 -22.17 3.95 7.90
N PHE A 281 -22.31 3.98 6.57
CA PHE A 281 -21.92 2.87 5.72
C PHE A 281 -20.41 2.60 5.71
N PHE A 282 -19.61 3.67 5.71
CA PHE A 282 -18.15 3.57 5.72
C PHE A 282 -17.59 3.46 7.15
N GLU A 283 -18.28 4.00 8.15
CA GLU A 283 -17.94 3.76 9.55
C GLU A 283 -18.01 2.26 9.89
N ALA A 284 -19.03 1.54 9.40
CA ALA A 284 -19.13 0.08 9.53
C ALA A 284 -18.02 -0.71 8.80
N ARG A 285 -17.19 -0.04 8.00
CA ARG A 285 -16.00 -0.59 7.32
C ARG A 285 -14.71 -0.02 7.88
N GLU A 286 -14.77 0.61 9.04
CA GLU A 286 -13.62 1.22 9.71
C GLU A 286 -12.96 2.36 8.92
N ILE A 287 -13.74 3.02 8.06
CA ILE A 287 -13.34 4.23 7.34
C ILE A 287 -14.16 5.40 7.90
N LEU A 288 -13.50 6.32 8.59
CA LEU A 288 -14.14 7.49 9.16
C LEU A 288 -14.24 8.61 8.12
N VAL A 289 -15.44 8.87 7.61
CA VAL A 289 -15.74 10.05 6.80
C VAL A 289 -16.05 11.21 7.75
N THR A 290 -15.20 12.23 7.73
CA THR A 290 -15.25 13.36 8.69
C THR A 290 -16.03 14.57 8.16
N THR A 291 -16.02 14.78 6.85
CA THR A 291 -16.67 15.93 6.23
C THR A 291 -17.06 15.56 4.80
N ILE A 292 -18.28 15.89 4.43
CA ILE A 292 -18.73 15.92 3.04
C ILE A 292 -19.23 17.34 2.78
N GLY A 293 -18.72 17.98 1.75
CA GLY A 293 -19.09 19.35 1.40
C GLY A 293 -19.44 19.44 -0.07
N GLN A 294 -20.46 20.24 -0.37
CA GLN A 294 -20.69 20.70 -1.74
C GLN A 294 -19.97 22.02 -1.95
N PHE A 295 -19.29 22.16 -3.08
CA PHE A 295 -18.72 23.44 -3.51
C PHE A 295 -19.12 23.73 -4.96
N GLY A 296 -19.14 25.01 -5.30
CA GLY A 296 -19.68 25.48 -6.56
C GLY A 296 -21.21 25.44 -6.63
N GLY A 297 -21.74 25.87 -7.78
CA GLY A 297 -23.15 25.78 -8.13
C GLY A 297 -23.43 24.57 -9.02
N PHE A 298 -24.69 24.42 -9.44
CA PHE A 298 -25.04 23.45 -10.46
C PHE A 298 -24.50 23.91 -11.82
N THR A 299 -23.77 23.02 -12.47
CA THR A 299 -23.32 23.17 -13.86
C THR A 299 -24.21 22.31 -14.74
N TYR A 300 -24.93 22.92 -15.67
CA TYR A 300 -25.89 22.22 -16.51
C TYR A 300 -25.19 21.49 -17.67
N GLU A 301 -25.71 20.30 -18.02
CA GLU A 301 -25.20 19.55 -19.16
C GLU A 301 -25.48 20.27 -20.49
N ASN A 302 -26.64 20.94 -20.58
CA ASN A 302 -27.00 21.74 -21.73
C ASN A 302 -26.40 23.16 -21.61
N PRO A 303 -25.46 23.55 -22.50
CA PRO A 303 -24.83 24.86 -22.47
C PRO A 303 -25.81 26.02 -22.73
N ASP A 304 -26.91 25.78 -23.45
CA ASP A 304 -27.92 26.81 -23.71
C ASP A 304 -28.69 27.19 -22.43
N ILE A 305 -28.91 26.22 -21.52
CA ILE A 305 -29.52 26.46 -20.22
C ILE A 305 -28.59 27.32 -19.36
N GLN A 306 -27.30 26.97 -19.33
CA GLN A 306 -26.30 27.75 -18.59
C GLN A 306 -26.24 29.19 -19.13
N LYS A 307 -26.20 29.36 -20.45
CA LYS A 307 -26.16 30.67 -21.09
C LYS A 307 -27.40 31.52 -20.77
N ALA A 308 -28.59 30.92 -20.82
CA ALA A 308 -29.84 31.63 -20.49
C ALA A 308 -29.85 32.10 -19.03
N ILE A 309 -29.34 31.29 -18.10
CA ILE A 309 -29.22 31.67 -16.69
C ILE A 309 -28.22 32.81 -16.53
N ASP A 310 -27.06 32.73 -17.18
CA ASP A 310 -26.02 33.76 -17.12
C ASP A 310 -26.54 35.09 -17.69
N GLU A 311 -27.30 35.07 -18.78
CA GLU A 311 -27.93 36.26 -19.38
C GLU A 311 -28.99 36.90 -18.47
N VAL A 312 -29.85 36.09 -17.83
CA VAL A 312 -30.85 36.60 -16.87
C VAL A 312 -30.16 37.21 -15.64
N PHE A 313 -29.09 36.58 -15.14
CA PHE A 313 -28.36 37.10 -13.99
C PHE A 313 -27.65 38.41 -14.31
N ALA A 314 -27.04 38.52 -15.50
CA ALA A 314 -26.46 39.77 -15.99
C ALA A 314 -27.53 40.87 -16.10
N ALA A 315 -28.69 40.56 -16.68
CA ALA A 315 -29.78 41.52 -16.80
C ALA A 315 -30.34 41.99 -15.45
N GLN A 316 -30.43 41.10 -14.45
CA GLN A 316 -30.85 41.46 -13.09
C GLN A 316 -29.82 42.35 -12.38
N GLN A 317 -28.52 42.05 -12.52
CA GLN A 317 -27.46 42.91 -11.99
C GLN A 317 -27.49 44.29 -12.65
N ASP A 318 -27.67 44.37 -13.96
CA ASP A 318 -27.78 45.64 -14.69
C ASP A 318 -28.99 46.45 -14.22
N GLU A 319 -30.13 45.81 -13.96
CA GLU A 319 -31.31 46.47 -13.40
C GLU A 319 -31.06 47.01 -11.99
N GLU A 320 -30.40 46.24 -11.12
CA GLU A 320 -30.03 46.69 -9.77
C GLU A 320 -29.06 47.86 -9.81
N VAL A 321 -28.06 47.82 -10.70
CA VAL A 321 -27.12 48.92 -10.93
C VAL A 321 -27.87 50.16 -11.42
N ALA A 322 -28.75 50.02 -12.41
CA ALA A 322 -29.54 51.13 -12.94
C ALA A 322 -30.45 51.76 -11.86
N LYS A 323 -31.10 50.94 -11.01
CA LYS A 323 -31.88 51.43 -9.86
C LYS A 323 -31.01 52.15 -8.84
N ALA A 324 -29.82 51.62 -8.54
CA ALA A 324 -28.88 52.23 -7.62
C ALA A 324 -28.37 53.58 -8.14
N GLU A 325 -28.04 53.66 -9.44
CA GLU A 325 -27.62 54.90 -10.11
C GLU A 325 -28.74 55.94 -10.14
N ALA A 326 -29.97 55.54 -10.47
CA ALA A 326 -31.13 56.44 -10.46
C ALA A 326 -31.37 57.01 -9.06
N LYS A 327 -31.30 56.17 -8.02
CA LYS A 327 -31.43 56.59 -6.62
C LYS A 327 -30.29 57.53 -6.19
N ALA A 328 -29.06 57.24 -6.62
CA ALA A 328 -27.91 58.11 -6.36
C ALA A 328 -28.03 59.46 -7.09
N ALA A 329 -28.56 59.48 -8.31
CA ALA A 329 -28.81 60.70 -9.07
C ALA A 329 -29.90 61.57 -8.41
N GLU A 330 -30.99 60.97 -7.93
CA GLU A 330 -32.02 61.69 -7.15
C GLU A 330 -31.42 62.31 -5.89
N GLN A 331 -30.64 61.55 -5.12
CA GLN A 331 -29.98 62.06 -3.92
C GLN A 331 -29.02 63.22 -4.23
N ARG A 332 -28.25 63.13 -5.32
CA ARG A 332 -27.36 64.23 -5.78
C ARG A 332 -28.17 65.47 -6.15
N LYS A 333 -29.28 65.31 -6.87
CA LYS A 333 -30.16 66.43 -7.24
C LYS A 333 -30.77 67.10 -6.00
N LEU A 334 -31.20 66.30 -5.03
CA LEU A 334 -31.76 66.80 -3.78
C LEU A 334 -30.70 67.51 -2.91
N ALA A 335 -29.47 66.99 -2.90
CA ALA A 335 -28.34 67.65 -2.24
C ALA A 335 -27.94 68.99 -2.89
N LEU A 336 -28.02 69.10 -4.22
CA LEU A 336 -27.80 70.35 -4.95
C LEU A 336 -28.89 71.38 -4.67
N GLN A 337 -30.17 70.96 -4.61
CA GLN A 337 -31.29 71.81 -4.23
C GLN A 337 -31.16 72.33 -2.79
N LEU A 338 -30.70 71.49 -1.85
CA LEU A 338 -30.47 71.87 -0.46
C LEU A 338 -29.24 72.78 -0.28
N ARG A 339 -28.28 72.76 -1.21
CA ARG A 339 -27.12 73.68 -1.22
C ARG A 339 -27.41 75.05 -1.83
N GLY A 340 -28.62 75.28 -2.33
CA GLY A 340 -29.06 76.61 -2.78
C GLY A 340 -28.52 77.03 -4.15
N GLU A 341 -28.22 76.08 -5.04
CA GLU A 341 -27.84 76.34 -6.44
C GLU A 341 -28.95 75.85 -7.40
N GLY A 342 -30.18 76.33 -7.19
CA GLY A 342 -31.35 76.04 -8.03
C GLY A 342 -31.88 77.28 -8.71
#